data_AF-A0A6A7RRK8-F1
#
_entry.id   AF-A0A6A7RRK8-F1
#
_cell.length_a   1.000
_cell.length_b   1.000
_cell.length_c   1.000
_cell.angle_alpha   90.00
_cell.angle_beta   90.00
_cell.angle_gamma   90.00
#
_symmetry.space_group_name_H-M   'P 1'
#
loop_
_entity.id
_entity.type
_entity.pdbx_description
1 polymer ?
#
loop_
_entity_poly.entity_id
_entity_poly.type
_entity_poly.pdbx_seq_one_letter_code
_entity_poly.pdbx_strand_id
1 'polypeptide(L)'
;MSSSLTLAQVLDRPDVWRGDMLARTPLPGVPTGFAELDRELPGGGWPRGGLTEILPLRRGIGELSLLLPALARLSSDELAWLVCVASPHPLHAPALHESGIDLSRLLVASAPGRDTAWVCERSLATDGVGAVVAWLPEVQSSTLRRLQLAAESSRTLLFVFRPADCASQSSPAPLRLALEGEGEKLIVRLLKRRGGALSASLPISIQRPLCRHHALACPVPVTPAARSLSQPAVA
;
A
#
# COMPACT_ATOMS: atom_id res chain seq x y z
N MET A 1 48.27 -14.03 -18.69
CA MET A 1 47.97 -12.59 -18.56
C MET A 1 46.72 -12.47 -17.70
N SER A 2 46.89 -12.16 -16.42
CA SER A 2 45.77 -12.04 -15.48
C SER A 2 45.20 -10.63 -15.61
N SER A 3 44.02 -10.51 -16.21
CA SER A 3 43.31 -9.24 -16.32
C SER A 3 42.84 -8.81 -14.93
N SER A 4 43.55 -7.87 -14.32
CA SER A 4 43.15 -7.28 -13.03
C SER A 4 41.86 -6.49 -13.23
N LEU A 5 40.74 -7.01 -12.71
CA LEU A 5 39.48 -6.27 -12.63
C LEU A 5 39.71 -4.99 -11.83
N THR A 6 39.30 -3.85 -12.38
CA THR A 6 39.39 -2.57 -11.65
C THR A 6 38.32 -2.53 -10.56
N LEU A 7 38.57 -1.78 -9.48
CA LEU A 7 37.57 -1.57 -8.43
C LEU A 7 36.23 -1.05 -9.00
N ALA A 8 36.28 -0.19 -10.03
CA ALA A 8 35.09 0.31 -10.71
C ALA A 8 34.27 -0.83 -11.34
N GLN A 9 34.92 -1.80 -11.98
CA GLN A 9 34.25 -2.96 -12.59
C GLN A 9 33.65 -3.91 -11.55
N VAL A 10 34.34 -4.13 -10.43
CA VAL A 10 33.80 -4.92 -9.32
C VAL A 10 32.58 -4.23 -8.71
N LEU A 11 32.68 -2.93 -8.45
CA LEU A 11 31.60 -2.14 -7.87
C LEU A 11 30.42 -1.95 -8.84
N ASP A 12 30.59 -2.17 -10.15
CA ASP A 12 29.50 -2.08 -11.14
C ASP A 12 28.66 -3.36 -11.22
N ARG A 13 29.13 -4.45 -10.61
CA ARG A 13 28.38 -5.71 -10.57
C ARG A 13 27.10 -5.56 -9.74
N PRO A 14 25.98 -6.15 -10.19
CA PRO A 14 24.69 -6.02 -9.50
C PRO A 14 24.63 -6.73 -8.14
N ASP A 15 25.57 -7.65 -7.87
CA ASP A 15 25.71 -8.39 -6.61
C ASP A 15 26.59 -7.67 -5.56
N VAL A 16 27.20 -6.54 -5.93
CA VAL A 16 28.06 -5.76 -5.03
C VAL A 16 27.27 -4.60 -4.44
N TRP A 17 27.02 -4.65 -3.13
CA TRP A 17 26.34 -3.59 -2.40
C TRP A 17 27.26 -2.39 -2.15
N ARG A 18 26.79 -1.18 -2.48
CA ARG A 18 27.44 0.09 -2.15
C ARG A 18 26.65 0.77 -1.02
N GLY A 19 27.31 1.00 0.11
CA GLY A 19 26.66 1.42 1.36
C GLY A 19 25.98 2.80 1.33
N ASP A 20 26.36 3.65 0.39
CA ASP A 20 25.88 5.02 0.21
C ASP A 20 24.88 5.16 -0.97
N MET A 21 24.69 4.11 -1.77
CA MET A 21 23.80 4.14 -2.94
C MET A 21 22.55 3.30 -2.74
N LEU A 22 21.49 3.66 -3.45
CA LEU A 22 20.33 2.79 -3.64
C LEU A 22 20.74 1.52 -4.40
N ALA A 23 20.17 0.38 -4.01
CA ALA A 23 20.41 -0.86 -4.75
C ALA A 23 19.92 -0.72 -6.20
N ARG A 24 20.66 -1.29 -7.15
CA ARG A 24 20.17 -1.41 -8.53
C ARG A 24 19.08 -2.49 -8.58
N THR A 25 17.95 -2.16 -9.20
CA THR A 25 16.84 -3.11 -9.39
C THR A 25 16.74 -3.45 -10.88
N PRO A 26 16.57 -4.74 -11.26
CA PRO A 26 16.47 -5.14 -12.66
C PRO A 26 15.18 -4.67 -13.36
N LEU A 27 14.14 -4.32 -12.59
CA LEU A 27 12.88 -3.78 -13.08
C LEU A 27 12.66 -2.38 -12.51
N PRO A 28 12.10 -1.44 -13.30
CA PRO A 28 11.67 -0.16 -12.77
C PRO A 28 10.57 -0.36 -11.73
N GLY A 29 10.60 0.47 -10.69
CA GLY A 29 9.53 0.52 -9.69
C GLY A 29 8.23 1.06 -10.28
N VAL A 30 7.12 0.83 -9.60
CA VAL A 30 5.85 1.52 -9.92
C VAL A 30 5.90 2.90 -9.26
N PRO A 31 5.80 4.01 -10.01
CA PRO A 31 5.87 5.35 -9.44
C PRO A 31 4.89 5.50 -8.26
N THR A 32 5.36 6.10 -7.16
CA THR A 32 4.50 6.29 -5.98
C THR A 32 3.48 7.40 -6.17
N GLY A 33 3.70 8.28 -7.15
CA GLY A 33 2.96 9.53 -7.34
C GLY A 33 3.55 10.71 -6.58
N PHE A 34 4.63 10.48 -5.81
CA PHE A 34 5.30 11.50 -5.00
C PHE A 34 6.79 11.51 -5.32
N ALA A 35 7.25 12.55 -6.02
CA ALA A 35 8.62 12.65 -6.49
C ALA A 35 9.65 12.62 -5.33
N GLU A 36 9.28 13.16 -4.16
CA GLU A 36 10.11 13.14 -2.97
C GLU A 36 10.39 11.71 -2.49
N LEU A 37 9.40 10.82 -2.59
CA LEU A 37 9.51 9.41 -2.21
C LEU A 37 10.18 8.58 -3.32
N ASP A 38 9.84 8.82 -4.59
CA ASP A 38 10.41 8.08 -5.73
C ASP A 38 11.94 8.19 -5.78
N ARG A 39 12.51 9.38 -5.47
CA ARG A 39 13.97 9.59 -5.38
C ARG A 39 14.64 8.73 -4.31
N GLU A 40 13.90 8.35 -3.29
CA GLU A 40 14.41 7.61 -2.14
C GLU A 40 14.16 6.10 -2.24
N LEU A 41 13.51 5.64 -3.32
CA LEU A 41 13.21 4.23 -3.54
C LEU A 41 14.06 3.65 -4.69
N PRO A 42 14.69 2.48 -4.49
CA PRO A 42 15.36 1.75 -5.57
C PRO A 42 14.47 1.55 -6.79
N GLY A 43 14.94 1.98 -7.96
CA GLY A 43 14.17 1.88 -9.20
C GLY A 43 13.10 2.96 -9.37
N GLY A 44 13.06 3.99 -8.53
CA GLY A 44 12.21 5.18 -8.73
C GLY A 44 10.74 5.00 -8.35
N GLY A 45 10.43 4.08 -7.43
CA GLY A 45 9.05 3.83 -7.00
C GLY A 45 8.90 2.56 -6.16
N TRP A 46 7.67 2.09 -6.01
CA TRP A 46 7.35 0.86 -5.29
C TRP A 46 8.01 -0.35 -5.94
N PRO A 47 8.66 -1.24 -5.16
CA PRO A 47 9.39 -2.37 -5.70
C PRO A 47 8.45 -3.45 -6.25
N ARG A 48 8.48 -3.67 -7.57
CA ARG A 48 7.81 -4.84 -8.18
C ARG A 48 8.38 -6.13 -7.60
N GLY A 49 7.50 -7.01 -7.13
CA GLY A 49 7.87 -8.23 -6.42
C GLY A 49 8.49 -8.02 -5.04
N GLY A 50 8.24 -6.87 -4.42
CA GLY A 50 8.65 -6.56 -3.06
C GLY A 50 7.47 -6.44 -2.11
N LEU A 51 7.64 -7.00 -0.91
CA LEU A 51 6.80 -6.72 0.25
C LEU A 51 7.20 -5.37 0.84
N THR A 52 6.25 -4.45 0.86
CA THR A 52 6.36 -3.16 1.53
C THR A 52 5.53 -3.20 2.80
N GLU A 53 6.19 -3.11 3.96
CA GLU A 53 5.47 -2.93 5.22
C GLU A 53 5.15 -1.47 5.46
N ILE A 54 3.90 -1.21 5.84
CA ILE A 54 3.41 0.12 6.18
C ILE A 54 2.96 0.08 7.63
N LEU A 55 3.62 0.91 8.44
CA LEU A 55 3.50 0.94 9.89
C LEU A 55 2.93 2.30 10.32
N PRO A 56 1.61 2.52 10.17
CA PRO A 56 1.00 3.77 10.59
C PRO A 56 0.96 3.86 12.13
N LEU A 57 1.33 5.03 12.66
CA LEU A 57 1.27 5.31 14.10
C LEU A 57 -0.16 5.24 14.63
N ARG A 58 -1.13 5.65 13.81
CA ARG A 58 -2.57 5.58 14.07
C ARG A 58 -3.30 5.26 12.78
N ARG A 59 -4.46 4.62 12.88
CA ARG A 59 -5.34 4.39 11.72
C ARG A 59 -6.04 5.70 11.32
N GLY A 60 -6.32 5.86 10.03
CA GLY A 60 -7.07 7.02 9.52
C GLY A 60 -6.24 8.30 9.41
N ILE A 61 -4.92 8.19 9.29
CA ILE A 61 -4.02 9.31 9.00
C ILE A 61 -3.92 9.61 7.50
N GLY A 62 -4.63 8.84 6.67
CA GLY A 62 -4.56 8.89 5.21
C GLY A 62 -3.53 7.91 4.65
N GLU A 63 -3.17 6.88 5.42
CA GLU A 63 -2.15 5.90 5.07
C GLU A 63 -2.42 5.18 3.73
N LEU A 64 -3.69 4.99 3.37
CA LEU A 64 -4.07 4.41 2.08
C LEU A 64 -3.87 5.41 0.92
N SER A 65 -4.02 6.72 1.17
CA SER A 65 -3.82 7.77 0.16
C SER A 65 -2.40 7.78 -0.42
N LEU A 66 -1.41 7.31 0.36
CA LEU A 66 -0.04 7.13 -0.11
C LEU A 66 0.07 6.09 -1.25
N LEU A 67 -0.86 5.14 -1.31
CA LEU A 67 -0.85 4.06 -2.30
C LEU A 67 -1.73 4.36 -3.52
N LEU A 68 -2.71 5.25 -3.39
CA LEU A 68 -3.74 5.47 -4.41
C LEU A 68 -3.17 5.80 -5.80
N PRO A 69 -2.14 6.65 -5.98
CA PRO A 69 -1.62 6.93 -7.31
C PRO A 69 -1.08 5.68 -8.03
N ALA A 70 -0.37 4.82 -7.28
CA ALA A 70 0.17 3.58 -7.82
C ALA A 70 -0.94 2.55 -8.12
N LEU A 71 -1.94 2.45 -7.24
CA LEU A 71 -3.08 1.55 -7.44
C LEU A 71 -3.96 1.99 -8.63
N ALA A 72 -4.19 3.30 -8.78
CA ALA A 72 -4.89 3.89 -9.92
C ALA A 72 -4.17 3.56 -11.23
N ARG A 73 -2.86 3.79 -11.30
CA ARG A 73 -2.03 3.42 -12.46
C ARG A 73 -2.15 1.92 -12.79
N LEU A 74 -2.02 1.05 -11.79
CA LEU A 74 -2.08 -0.40 -12.01
C LEU A 74 -3.44 -0.85 -12.54
N SER A 75 -4.53 -0.32 -11.99
CA SER A 75 -5.89 -0.71 -12.40
C SER A 75 -6.30 -0.08 -13.74
N SER A 76 -6.01 1.20 -13.95
CA SER A 76 -6.51 1.96 -15.10
C SER A 76 -5.56 1.92 -16.32
N ASP A 77 -4.24 2.01 -16.10
CA ASP A 77 -3.27 2.05 -17.21
C ASP A 77 -2.75 0.64 -17.55
N GLU A 78 -2.42 -0.15 -16.53
CA GLU A 78 -1.88 -1.51 -16.70
C GLU A 78 -2.97 -2.60 -16.74
N LEU A 79 -4.24 -2.21 -16.53
CA LEU A 79 -5.40 -3.10 -16.54
C LEU A 79 -5.28 -4.29 -15.57
N ALA A 80 -4.49 -4.13 -14.52
CA ALA A 80 -4.20 -5.18 -13.55
C ALA A 80 -5.25 -5.22 -12.43
N TRP A 81 -5.49 -6.41 -11.88
CA TRP A 81 -6.36 -6.60 -10.73
C TRP A 81 -5.69 -6.09 -9.45
N LEU A 82 -6.49 -5.42 -8.62
CA LEU A 82 -6.14 -5.01 -7.26
C LEU A 82 -6.88 -5.90 -6.28
N VAL A 83 -6.17 -6.45 -5.29
CA VAL A 83 -6.78 -7.27 -4.25
C VAL A 83 -6.55 -6.65 -2.88
N CYS A 84 -7.63 -6.21 -2.23
CA CYS A 84 -7.61 -5.72 -0.85
C CYS A 84 -8.09 -6.82 0.11
N VAL A 85 -7.27 -7.19 1.09
CA VAL A 85 -7.53 -8.33 1.97
C VAL A 85 -7.60 -7.90 3.44
N ALA A 86 -8.72 -8.22 4.08
CA ALA A 86 -8.99 -7.98 5.51
C ALA A 86 -8.84 -6.51 5.95
N SER A 87 -9.28 -5.57 5.11
CA SER A 87 -9.36 -4.16 5.51
C SER A 87 -10.12 -4.01 6.84
N PRO A 88 -9.58 -3.29 7.83
CA PRO A 88 -10.21 -3.15 9.15
C PRO A 88 -11.51 -2.35 9.09
N HIS A 89 -11.70 -1.56 8.04
CA HIS A 89 -12.92 -0.79 7.79
C HIS A 89 -13.35 -0.98 6.33
N PRO A 90 -14.65 -0.81 6.03
CA PRO A 90 -15.12 -0.81 4.66
C PRO A 90 -14.37 0.22 3.82
N LEU A 91 -13.94 -0.19 2.62
CA LEU A 91 -13.33 0.73 1.67
C LEU A 91 -14.42 1.61 1.04
N HIS A 92 -14.19 2.92 1.04
CA HIS A 92 -15.15 3.87 0.48
C HIS A 92 -15.03 3.93 -1.05
N ALA A 93 -15.84 3.14 -1.75
CA ALA A 93 -15.76 3.00 -3.20
C ALA A 93 -15.78 4.32 -3.99
N PRO A 94 -16.65 5.32 -3.68
CA PRO A 94 -16.62 6.60 -4.39
C PRO A 94 -15.27 7.32 -4.28
N ALA A 95 -14.65 7.31 -3.10
CA ALA A 95 -13.36 7.97 -2.88
C ALA A 95 -12.22 7.28 -3.64
N LEU A 96 -12.26 5.95 -3.76
CA LEU A 96 -11.31 5.20 -4.56
C LEU A 96 -11.47 5.53 -6.05
N HIS A 97 -12.71 5.61 -6.54
CA HIS A 97 -13.00 5.96 -7.92
C HIS A 97 -12.55 7.38 -8.27
N GLU A 98 -12.84 8.36 -7.41
CA GLU A 98 -12.36 9.75 -7.56
C GLU A 98 -10.83 9.85 -7.56
N SER A 99 -10.15 8.92 -6.89
CA SER A 99 -8.69 8.81 -6.89
C SER A 99 -8.13 8.09 -8.13
N GLY A 100 -8.98 7.75 -9.11
CA GLY A 100 -8.59 7.16 -10.39
C GLY A 100 -8.51 5.63 -10.41
N ILE A 101 -9.00 4.94 -9.37
CA ILE A 101 -9.03 3.47 -9.34
C ILE A 101 -10.20 2.96 -10.19
N ASP A 102 -9.92 2.04 -11.10
CA ASP A 102 -10.94 1.26 -11.80
C ASP A 102 -11.57 0.23 -10.85
N LEU A 103 -12.75 0.55 -10.34
CA LEU A 103 -13.49 -0.32 -9.41
C LEU A 103 -13.89 -1.66 -10.03
N SER A 104 -13.95 -1.78 -11.36
CA SER A 104 -14.24 -3.07 -12.03
C SER A 104 -13.10 -4.08 -11.87
N ARG A 105 -11.92 -3.61 -11.47
CA ARG A 105 -10.70 -4.40 -11.23
C ARG A 105 -10.31 -4.49 -9.76
N LEU A 106 -11.18 -4.06 -8.85
CA LEU A 106 -10.95 -4.11 -7.42
C LEU A 106 -11.69 -5.30 -6.79
N LEU A 107 -10.92 -6.22 -6.22
CA LEU A 107 -11.44 -7.31 -5.38
C LEU A 107 -11.22 -6.96 -3.91
N VAL A 108 -12.29 -7.06 -3.11
CA VAL A 108 -12.23 -6.89 -1.65
C VAL A 108 -12.57 -8.22 -1.00
N ALA A 109 -11.59 -8.83 -0.35
CA ALA A 109 -11.73 -10.09 0.34
C ALA A 109 -11.73 -9.89 1.86
N SER A 110 -12.79 -10.37 2.51
CA SER A 110 -12.84 -10.50 3.96
C SER A 110 -12.54 -11.96 4.30
N ALA A 111 -11.40 -12.22 4.94
CA ALA A 111 -11.02 -13.54 5.42
C ALA A 111 -10.72 -13.45 6.92
N PRO A 112 -11.34 -14.28 7.78
CA PRO A 112 -11.03 -14.29 9.21
C PRO A 112 -9.75 -15.09 9.50
N GLY A 113 -8.90 -14.56 10.38
CA GLY A 113 -7.80 -15.31 11.00
C GLY A 113 -6.67 -15.73 10.04
N ARG A 114 -6.34 -17.03 10.04
CA ARG A 114 -5.19 -17.57 9.26
C ARG A 114 -5.41 -17.55 7.75
N ASP A 115 -6.66 -17.48 7.30
CA ASP A 115 -7.01 -17.54 5.89
C ASP A 115 -6.59 -16.25 5.16
N THR A 116 -6.40 -15.14 5.87
CA THR A 116 -5.99 -13.86 5.28
C THR A 116 -4.65 -13.95 4.55
N ALA A 117 -3.64 -14.55 5.19
CA ALA A 117 -2.34 -14.73 4.56
C ALA A 117 -2.41 -15.71 3.39
N TRP A 118 -3.24 -16.75 3.50
CA TRP A 118 -3.45 -17.69 2.40
C TRP A 118 -4.13 -17.03 1.20
N VAL A 119 -5.13 -16.18 1.40
CA VAL A 119 -5.76 -15.37 0.33
C VAL A 119 -4.72 -14.47 -0.34
N CYS A 120 -3.82 -13.86 0.43
CA CYS A 120 -2.71 -13.09 -0.14
C CYS A 120 -1.79 -13.97 -0.99
N GLU A 121 -1.36 -15.14 -0.50
CA GLU A 121 -0.54 -16.09 -1.26
C GLU A 121 -1.22 -16.53 -2.57
N ARG A 122 -2.52 -16.85 -2.53
CA ARG A 122 -3.30 -17.21 -3.73
C ARG A 122 -3.41 -16.06 -4.73
N SER A 123 -3.61 -14.84 -4.22
CA SER A 123 -3.70 -13.64 -5.06
C SER A 123 -2.36 -13.36 -5.76
N LEU A 124 -1.25 -13.51 -5.03
CA LEU A 124 0.10 -13.36 -5.59
C LEU A 124 0.42 -14.45 -6.62
N ALA A 125 -0.11 -15.66 -6.47
CA ALA A 125 0.08 -16.75 -7.42
C ALA A 125 -0.79 -16.64 -8.69
N THR A 126 -1.73 -15.69 -8.74
CA THR A 126 -2.65 -15.51 -9.87
C THR A 126 -2.10 -14.49 -10.86
N ASP A 127 -2.06 -14.86 -12.14
CA ASP A 127 -1.65 -13.96 -13.21
C ASP A 127 -2.62 -12.77 -13.37
N GLY A 128 -2.08 -11.60 -13.71
CA GLY A 128 -2.86 -10.38 -13.90
C GLY A 128 -3.16 -9.60 -12.63
N VAL A 129 -2.73 -10.07 -11.45
CA VAL A 129 -2.78 -9.28 -10.20
C VAL A 129 -1.59 -8.34 -10.12
N GLY A 130 -1.86 -7.04 -10.12
CA GLY A 130 -0.85 -5.98 -10.09
C GLY A 130 -0.45 -5.56 -8.67
N ALA A 131 -1.41 -5.57 -7.74
CA ALA A 131 -1.16 -5.28 -6.34
C ALA A 131 -2.06 -6.06 -5.39
N VAL A 132 -1.49 -6.46 -4.25
CA VAL A 132 -2.20 -6.97 -3.08
C VAL A 132 -1.97 -6.01 -1.91
N VAL A 133 -3.06 -5.52 -1.32
CA VAL A 133 -3.05 -4.66 -0.14
C VAL A 133 -3.69 -5.42 1.02
N ALA A 134 -2.91 -5.75 2.04
CA ALA A 134 -3.36 -6.59 3.14
C ALA A 134 -3.16 -5.93 4.50
N TRP A 135 -4.12 -6.11 5.40
CA TRP A 135 -4.00 -5.69 6.79
C TRP A 135 -3.78 -6.93 7.66
N LEU A 136 -2.54 -7.10 8.14
CA LEU A 136 -2.10 -8.32 8.79
C LEU A 136 -1.46 -8.00 10.15
N PRO A 137 -2.23 -7.51 11.15
CA PRO A 137 -1.65 -6.98 12.38
C PRO A 137 -0.84 -8.00 13.19
N GLU A 138 -1.24 -9.27 13.15
CA GLU A 138 -0.68 -10.36 13.97
C GLU A 138 0.14 -11.37 13.15
N VAL A 139 0.58 -11.00 11.94
CA VAL A 139 1.32 -11.93 11.06
C VAL A 139 2.70 -12.26 11.60
N GLN A 140 3.02 -13.55 11.58
CA GLN A 140 4.34 -14.07 11.98
C GLN A 140 5.40 -13.82 10.90
N SER A 141 6.66 -13.70 11.31
CA SER A 141 7.80 -13.47 10.41
C SER A 141 7.97 -14.54 9.34
N SER A 142 7.69 -15.82 9.67
CA SER A 142 7.74 -16.95 8.73
C SER A 142 6.72 -16.79 7.60
N THR A 143 5.50 -16.34 7.92
CA THR A 143 4.46 -16.04 6.93
C THR A 143 4.81 -14.82 6.10
N LEU A 144 5.33 -13.75 6.70
CA LEU A 144 5.85 -12.60 5.93
C LEU A 144 6.95 -13.01 4.96
N ARG A 145 7.83 -13.95 5.34
CA ARG A 145 8.89 -14.44 4.46
C ARG A 145 8.31 -15.20 3.27
N ARG A 146 7.32 -16.06 3.49
CA ARG A 146 6.61 -16.76 2.41
C ARG A 146 5.91 -15.78 1.47
N LEU A 147 5.22 -14.79 2.01
CA LEU A 147 4.57 -13.73 1.22
C LEU A 147 5.59 -12.91 0.40
N GLN A 148 6.74 -12.57 0.98
CA GLN A 148 7.82 -11.90 0.25
C GLN A 148 8.31 -12.75 -0.94
N LEU A 149 8.52 -14.05 -0.75
CA LEU A 149 8.96 -14.95 -1.82
C LEU A 149 7.89 -15.10 -2.92
N ALA A 150 6.61 -15.16 -2.54
CA ALA A 150 5.49 -15.20 -3.47
C ALA A 150 5.43 -13.91 -4.31
N ALA A 151 5.52 -12.74 -3.68
CA ALA A 151 5.56 -11.46 -4.37
C ALA A 151 6.76 -11.38 -5.33
N GLU A 152 7.95 -11.79 -4.88
CA GLU A 152 9.16 -11.80 -5.71
C GLU A 152 9.01 -12.68 -6.95
N SER A 153 8.36 -13.84 -6.81
CA SER A 153 8.11 -14.77 -7.92
C SER A 153 7.10 -14.22 -8.92
N SER A 154 6.04 -13.55 -8.45
CA SER A 154 4.96 -13.03 -9.29
C SER A 154 5.22 -11.63 -9.84
N ARG A 155 6.20 -10.91 -9.28
CA ARG A 155 6.49 -9.49 -9.56
C ARG A 155 5.33 -8.55 -9.20
N THR A 156 4.35 -9.01 -8.42
CA THR A 156 3.22 -8.23 -7.91
C THR A 156 3.67 -7.31 -6.77
N LEU A 157 3.06 -6.12 -6.64
CA LEU A 157 3.26 -5.29 -5.46
C LEU A 157 2.53 -5.89 -4.26
N LEU A 158 3.20 -6.02 -3.13
CA LEU A 158 2.56 -6.44 -1.89
C LEU A 158 2.72 -5.36 -0.83
N PHE A 159 1.61 -4.78 -0.39
CA PHE A 159 1.55 -3.84 0.72
C PHE A 159 0.95 -4.52 1.93
N VAL A 160 1.67 -4.50 3.05
CA VAL A 160 1.20 -5.10 4.31
C VAL A 160 1.14 -4.04 5.40
N PHE A 161 -0.07 -3.72 5.85
CA PHE A 161 -0.29 -2.85 7.01
C PHE A 161 -0.14 -3.63 8.32
N ARG A 162 0.69 -3.11 9.22
CA ARG A 162 0.90 -3.66 10.58
C ARG A 162 1.00 -2.52 11.61
N PRO A 163 0.78 -2.79 12.91
CA PRO A 163 0.93 -1.80 13.97
C PRO A 163 2.34 -1.20 14.04
N ALA A 164 2.44 0.07 14.45
CA ALA A 164 3.72 0.77 14.63
C ALA A 164 4.68 0.06 15.59
N ASP A 165 4.17 -0.67 16.58
CA ASP A 165 4.97 -1.48 17.53
C ASP A 165 5.84 -2.54 16.83
N CYS A 166 5.50 -2.90 15.60
CA CYS A 166 6.30 -3.82 14.80
C CYS A 166 7.57 -3.17 14.21
N ALA A 167 7.76 -1.85 14.31
CA ALA A 167 8.89 -1.12 13.72
C ALA A 167 10.26 -1.66 14.18
N SER A 168 10.40 -1.99 15.46
CA SER A 168 11.64 -2.53 16.04
C SER A 168 11.84 -4.03 15.77
N GLN A 169 10.81 -4.74 15.30
CA GLN A 169 10.90 -6.16 15.01
C GLN A 169 11.68 -6.42 13.72
N SER A 170 12.42 -7.53 13.68
CA SER A 170 13.04 -8.01 12.45
C SER A 170 11.97 -8.40 11.42
N SER A 171 12.19 -8.05 10.16
CA SER A 171 11.24 -8.30 9.09
C SER A 171 11.94 -8.67 7.78
N PRO A 172 11.38 -9.64 7.01
CA PRO A 172 11.89 -10.01 5.70
C PRO A 172 11.57 -8.98 4.61
N ALA A 173 10.71 -7.99 4.89
CA ALA A 173 10.31 -6.95 3.94
C ALA A 173 11.53 -6.17 3.41
N PRO A 174 11.75 -6.04 2.10
CA PRO A 174 12.82 -5.19 1.55
C PRO A 174 12.57 -3.69 1.77
N LEU A 175 11.32 -3.27 1.95
CA LEU A 175 10.92 -1.88 2.20
C LEU A 175 10.01 -1.81 3.43
N ARG A 176 10.30 -0.91 4.36
CA ARG A 176 9.49 -0.67 5.57
C ARG A 176 9.34 0.82 5.81
N LEU A 177 8.11 1.28 5.95
CA LEU A 177 7.76 2.68 6.17
C LEU A 177 7.02 2.83 7.50
N ALA A 178 7.44 3.79 8.32
CA ALA A 178 6.61 4.31 9.40
C ALA A 178 5.89 5.57 8.93
N LEU A 179 4.60 5.67 9.24
CA LEU A 179 3.76 6.79 8.83
C LEU A 179 3.19 7.52 10.03
N GLU A 180 3.28 8.85 10.00
CA GLU A 180 2.67 9.74 10.98
C GLU A 180 1.87 10.81 10.25
N GLY A 181 0.69 11.15 10.76
CA GLY A 181 -0.18 12.17 10.17
C GLY A 181 0.07 13.53 10.81
N GLU A 182 0.37 14.54 10.00
CA GLU A 182 0.57 15.93 10.41
C GLU A 182 -0.26 16.86 9.52
N GLY A 183 -1.46 17.23 9.99
CA GLY A 183 -2.42 18.01 9.20
C GLY A 183 -2.80 17.29 7.90
N GLU A 184 -2.57 17.95 6.76
CA GLU A 184 -2.80 17.44 5.40
C GLU A 184 -1.61 16.64 4.82
N LYS A 185 -0.56 16.44 5.62
CA LYS A 185 0.65 15.72 5.20
C LYS A 185 0.79 14.39 5.94
N LEU A 186 1.45 13.44 5.27
CA LEU A 186 2.01 12.25 5.89
C LEU A 186 3.52 12.44 6.04
N ILE A 187 4.01 12.29 7.26
CA ILE A 187 5.43 12.20 7.53
C ILE A 187 5.84 10.74 7.35
N VAL A 188 6.57 10.47 6.27
CA VAL A 188 7.05 9.14 5.90
C VAL A 188 8.48 8.96 6.39
N ARG A 189 8.71 7.93 7.22
CA ARG A 189 10.07 7.55 7.67
C ARG A 189 10.44 6.20 7.09
N LEU A 190 11.54 6.13 6.35
CA LEU A 190 12.03 4.88 5.75
C LEU A 190 12.84 4.11 6.79
N LEU A 191 12.22 3.12 7.43
CA LEU A 191 12.89 2.28 8.43
C LEU A 191 13.83 1.27 7.79
N LYS A 192 13.50 0.81 6.58
CA LYS A 192 14.30 -0.14 5.80
C LYS A 192 14.06 0.12 4.32
N ARG A 193 15.13 0.17 3.54
CA ARG A 193 15.10 0.14 2.08
C ARG A 193 16.35 -0.60 1.59
N ARG A 194 16.34 -1.11 0.36
CA ARG A 194 17.57 -1.68 -0.24
C ARG A 194 18.51 -0.54 -0.64
N GLY A 195 19.72 -0.51 -0.09
CA GLY A 195 20.68 0.58 -0.33
C GLY A 195 21.05 1.32 0.96
N GLY A 196 21.64 2.50 0.82
CA GLY A 196 22.05 3.32 1.96
C GLY A 196 20.89 3.75 2.85
N ALA A 197 21.15 3.90 4.15
CA ALA A 197 20.14 4.36 5.10
C ALA A 197 19.71 5.80 4.79
N LEU A 198 18.44 6.11 5.03
CA LEU A 198 17.93 7.48 5.02
C LEU A 198 17.40 7.80 6.41
N SER A 199 18.07 8.70 7.12
CA SER A 199 17.64 9.15 8.45
C SER A 199 16.57 10.25 8.39
N ALA A 200 16.39 10.89 7.23
CA ALA A 200 15.46 12.00 7.05
C ALA A 200 14.01 11.51 6.94
N SER A 201 13.09 12.29 7.53
CA SER A 201 11.65 12.11 7.35
C SER A 201 11.19 12.89 6.12
N LEU A 202 10.30 12.30 5.32
CA LEU A 202 9.78 12.90 4.10
C LEU A 202 8.34 13.39 4.35
N PRO A 203 8.08 14.71 4.32
CA PRO A 203 6.72 15.23 4.38
C PRO A 203 6.05 15.10 3.01
N ILE A 204 5.07 14.21 2.90
CA ILE A 204 4.32 13.94 1.67
C ILE A 204 2.93 14.56 1.78
N SER A 205 2.61 15.46 0.85
CA SER A 205 1.26 16.01 0.72
C SER A 205 0.36 14.96 0.08
N ILE A 206 -0.64 14.48 0.81
CA ILE A 206 -1.59 13.48 0.29
C ILE A 206 -2.90 14.13 -0.11
N GLN A 207 -3.52 13.61 -1.17
CA GLN A 207 -4.91 13.91 -1.43
C GLN A 207 -5.79 13.16 -0.43
N ARG A 208 -6.65 13.90 0.26
CA ARG A 208 -7.69 13.35 1.11
C ARG A 208 -9.00 13.46 0.34
N PRO A 209 -9.51 12.37 -0.25
CA PRO A 209 -10.73 12.41 -1.04
C PRO A 209 -11.96 12.87 -0.23
N LEU A 210 -11.85 12.87 1.10
CA LEU A 210 -12.79 13.55 1.99
C LEU A 210 -12.20 14.87 2.49
N CYS A 211 -12.29 15.94 1.69
CA CYS A 211 -12.15 17.29 2.23
C CYS A 211 -13.32 17.52 3.20
N ARG A 212 -13.02 17.66 4.51
CA ARG A 212 -14.01 18.05 5.52
C ARG A 212 -14.39 19.53 5.34
N HIS A 213 -15.06 19.88 4.25
CA HIS A 213 -15.90 21.06 4.17
C HIS A 213 -17.34 20.69 4.55
N HIS A 214 -17.52 19.98 5.66
CA HIS A 214 -18.86 19.95 6.24
C HIS A 214 -19.03 21.20 7.10
N ALA A 215 -19.69 22.20 6.52
CA ALA A 215 -20.74 22.87 7.26
C ALA A 215 -21.77 21.79 7.68
N LEU A 216 -21.56 21.12 8.83
CA LEU A 216 -22.58 20.25 9.45
C LEU A 216 -23.71 21.08 10.09
N ALA A 217 -24.07 22.22 9.51
CA ALA A 217 -25.15 23.08 9.98
C ALA A 217 -26.23 23.21 8.92
N CYS A 218 -26.78 22.09 8.47
CA CYS A 218 -28.15 22.09 7.96
C CYS A 218 -28.97 21.22 8.92
N PRO A 219 -29.82 21.82 9.80
CA PRO A 219 -30.79 21.04 10.53
C PRO A 219 -31.69 20.37 9.50
N VAL A 220 -31.72 19.03 9.50
CA VAL A 220 -32.67 18.26 8.72
C VAL A 220 -34.07 18.69 9.19
N PRO A 221 -34.93 19.26 8.32
CA PRO A 221 -36.32 19.46 8.69
C PRO A 221 -36.94 18.08 8.84
N VAL A 222 -37.28 17.71 10.06
CA VAL A 222 -38.05 16.51 10.35
C VAL A 222 -39.48 16.79 9.89
N THR A 223 -39.81 16.42 8.66
CA THR A 223 -41.20 16.36 8.21
C THR A 223 -41.82 15.09 8.79
N PRO A 224 -42.83 15.17 9.68
CA PRO A 224 -43.48 13.98 10.20
C PRO A 224 -44.22 13.28 9.05
N ALA A 225 -43.86 12.03 8.78
CA ALA A 225 -44.57 11.18 7.84
C ALA A 225 -46.00 10.96 8.34
N ALA A 226 -46.98 11.51 7.62
CA ALA A 226 -48.39 11.23 7.86
C ALA A 226 -48.67 9.75 7.57
N ARG A 227 -48.93 8.97 8.62
CA ARG A 227 -49.44 7.59 8.48
C ARG A 227 -50.90 7.68 8.01
N SER A 228 -51.16 7.33 6.76
CA SER A 228 -52.53 7.05 6.30
C SER A 228 -52.96 5.70 6.87
N LEU A 229 -54.01 5.69 7.69
CA LEU A 229 -54.63 4.46 8.19
C LEU A 229 -55.58 3.93 7.12
N SER A 230 -55.32 2.72 6.63
CA SER A 230 -56.21 1.98 5.75
C SER A 230 -57.49 1.59 6.49
N GLN A 231 -58.67 1.98 5.96
CA GLN A 231 -59.96 1.48 6.45
C GLN A 231 -60.16 0.00 6.03
N PRO A 232 -60.78 -0.84 6.87
CA PRO A 232 -61.19 -2.18 6.46
C PRO A 232 -62.52 -2.13 5.69
N ALA A 233 -62.61 -2.91 4.62
CA ALA A 233 -63.85 -3.15 3.87
C ALA A 233 -64.77 -4.09 4.67
N VAL A 234 -66.04 -3.70 4.82
CA VAL A 234 -67.12 -4.52 5.37
C VAL A 234 -67.74 -5.34 4.24
N ALA A 235 -67.95 -6.63 4.48
CA ALA A 235 -68.89 -7.49 3.76
C ALA A 235 -69.88 -8.05 4.79
#